data_AF-A0A8R2ARQ7-F1
#
_entry.id   AF-A0A8R2ARQ7-F1
#
_cell.length_a   1.000
_cell.length_b   1.000
_cell.length_c   1.000
_cell.angle_alpha   90.00
_cell.angle_beta   90.00
_cell.angle_gamma   90.00
#
_symmetry.space_group_name_H-M   'P 1'
#
loop_
_entity.id
_entity.type
_entity.pdbx_description
1 polymer ?
#
loop_
_entity_poly.entity_id
_entity_poly.type
_entity_poly.pdbx_seq_one_letter_code
_entity_poly.pdbx_strand_id
1 'polypeptide(L)'
;MDDINSTSLSFIPGWLKIILEESDEEAKEMSSPWGFKMLGKTLRKIIWNMCSMMAIETKGVPGQACRLVERSIVARIKESGNISGTEWDHFKRHLAIRIPLIMASAVQIAAKMSHASESIKASVIQRVLQIRGSNYSIEEINQSECEVLKNLDFRVPIWTSVEVATLLATEVGMTSEMISGVELMVDLAEFNRFKLENDMCITATPSNSSCLMKKRLRTLHLTAGAVMATVQYYELTGLDPVGKLASITRVPATFITCIADFIIKYLDEEDLPYLPMPRKRKFSEV
;
A
#
# COMPACT_ATOMS: atom_id res chain seq x y z
N MET A 1 -15.74 45.69 -19.94
CA MET A 1 -16.26 45.88 -18.58
C MET A 1 -17.61 45.20 -18.55
N ASP A 2 -17.79 43.97 -18.07
CA ASP A 2 -16.92 43.10 -17.29
C ASP A 2 -17.23 41.64 -17.70
N ASP A 3 -16.19 40.91 -18.10
CA ASP A 3 -16.23 39.46 -18.24
C ASP A 3 -16.11 38.84 -16.84
N ILE A 4 -17.24 38.50 -16.24
CA ILE A 4 -17.26 37.60 -15.09
C ILE A 4 -17.14 36.18 -15.65
N ASN A 5 -15.89 35.76 -15.88
CA ASN A 5 -15.55 34.35 -15.98
C ASN A 5 -15.90 33.68 -14.65
N SER A 6 -17.09 33.09 -14.60
CA SER A 6 -17.46 32.12 -13.59
C SER A 6 -16.52 30.93 -13.72
N THR A 7 -15.45 30.92 -12.92
CA THR A 7 -14.65 29.73 -12.65
C THR A 7 -15.61 28.67 -12.12
N SER A 8 -15.93 27.70 -12.96
CA SER A 8 -16.69 26.52 -12.58
C SER A 8 -15.98 25.90 -11.38
N LEU A 9 -16.68 25.82 -10.25
CA LEU A 9 -16.29 24.93 -9.16
C LEU A 9 -16.22 23.53 -9.75
N SER A 10 -15.02 23.06 -10.06
CA SER A 10 -14.77 21.76 -10.64
C SER A 10 -15.39 20.70 -9.72
N PHE A 11 -16.39 19.99 -10.21
CA PHE A 11 -17.00 18.87 -9.51
C PHE A 11 -15.91 17.86 -9.13
N ILE A 12 -15.71 17.65 -7.82
CA ILE A 12 -14.83 16.60 -7.32
C ILE A 12 -15.68 15.33 -7.20
N PRO A 13 -15.34 14.23 -7.92
CA PRO A 13 -16.06 12.98 -7.78
C PRO A 13 -16.07 12.47 -6.33
N GLY A 14 -17.19 11.86 -5.91
CA GLY A 14 -17.33 11.39 -4.52
C GLY A 14 -16.25 10.41 -4.08
N TRP A 15 -15.79 9.54 -4.99
CA TRP A 15 -14.68 8.61 -4.72
C TRP A 15 -13.37 9.36 -4.42
N LEU A 16 -13.08 10.44 -5.17
CA LEU A 16 -11.85 11.21 -5.01
C LEU A 16 -11.85 11.95 -3.66
N LYS A 17 -13.01 12.45 -3.22
CA LYS A 17 -13.14 13.07 -1.91
C LYS A 17 -12.71 12.11 -0.79
N ILE A 18 -13.22 10.88 -0.80
CA ILE A 18 -12.91 9.89 0.24
C ILE A 18 -11.42 9.49 0.18
N ILE A 19 -10.82 9.32 -1.01
CA ILE A 19 -9.39 9.01 -1.14
C ILE A 19 -8.52 10.15 -0.59
N LEU A 20 -8.90 11.40 -0.83
CA LEU A 20 -8.18 12.56 -0.30
C LEU A 20 -8.30 12.62 1.23
N GLU A 21 -9.47 12.35 1.78
CA GLU A 21 -9.68 12.25 3.23
C GLU A 21 -8.83 11.13 3.84
N GLU A 22 -8.78 9.95 3.23
CA GLU A 22 -7.91 8.85 3.65
C GLU A 22 -6.42 9.22 3.55
N SER A 23 -6.02 9.95 2.51
CA SER A 23 -4.64 10.39 2.32
C SER A 23 -4.20 11.45 3.34
N ASP A 24 -5.10 12.36 3.72
CA ASP A 24 -4.84 13.35 4.76
C ASP A 24 -4.74 12.71 6.14
N GLU A 25 -5.51 11.66 6.37
CA GLU A 25 -5.48 10.88 7.59
C GLU A 25 -4.24 10.00 7.69
N GLU A 26 -3.82 9.36 6.60
CA GLU A 26 -2.52 8.70 6.50
C GLU A 26 -1.37 9.69 6.80
N ALA A 27 -1.47 10.93 6.34
CA ALA A 27 -0.48 11.97 6.65
C ALA A 27 -0.42 12.32 8.15
N LYS A 28 -1.57 12.35 8.84
CA LYS A 28 -1.65 12.54 10.29
C LYS A 28 -1.02 11.36 11.03
N GLU A 29 -1.33 10.12 10.63
CA GLU A 29 -0.74 8.91 11.20
C GLU A 29 0.79 8.89 11.04
N MET A 30 1.29 9.27 9.85
CA MET A 30 2.73 9.32 9.53
C MET A 30 3.49 10.43 10.28
N SER A 31 2.80 11.51 10.65
CA SER A 31 3.38 12.65 11.40
C SER A 31 3.43 12.41 12.91
N SER A 32 2.87 11.30 13.39
CA SER A 32 2.88 10.90 14.80
C SER A 32 4.32 10.69 15.33
N PRO A 33 4.62 11.09 16.58
CA PRO A 33 5.93 10.84 17.21
C PRO A 33 6.33 9.36 17.23
N TRP A 34 5.34 8.47 17.23
CA TRP A 34 5.54 7.02 17.24
C TRP A 34 6.05 6.49 15.90
N GLY A 35 5.87 7.25 14.81
CA GLY A 35 6.40 6.95 13.49
C GLY A 35 5.83 5.67 12.85
N PHE A 36 5.45 5.73 11.58
CA PHE A 36 4.97 4.56 10.86
C PHE A 36 6.11 3.59 10.47
N LYS A 37 6.54 2.66 11.33
CA LYS A 37 7.66 1.79 10.93
C LYS A 37 7.19 0.77 9.88
N MET A 38 7.57 1.02 8.63
CA MET A 38 7.23 0.13 7.52
C MET A 38 7.90 -1.24 7.69
N LEU A 39 7.22 -2.29 7.26
CA LEU A 39 7.76 -3.63 7.18
C LEU A 39 8.87 -3.68 6.14
N GLY A 40 10.00 -4.25 6.53
CA GLY A 40 11.07 -4.59 5.61
C GLY A 40 10.67 -5.69 4.63
N LYS A 41 11.48 -5.85 3.57
CA LYS A 41 11.24 -6.78 2.45
C LYS A 41 10.94 -8.22 2.90
N THR A 42 11.65 -8.73 3.93
CA THR A 42 11.43 -10.09 4.45
C THR A 42 10.01 -10.32 4.97
N LEU A 43 9.47 -9.39 5.76
CA LEU A 43 8.13 -9.53 6.33
C LEU A 43 7.04 -9.35 5.27
N ARG A 44 7.25 -8.41 4.32
CA ARG A 44 6.37 -8.28 3.15
C ARG A 44 6.35 -9.59 2.34
N LYS A 45 7.51 -10.19 2.06
CA LYS A 45 7.59 -11.50 1.36
C LYS A 45 6.81 -12.60 2.08
N ILE A 46 6.84 -12.66 3.41
CA ILE A 46 6.04 -13.61 4.19
C ILE A 46 4.54 -13.38 3.95
N ILE A 47 4.08 -12.13 4.01
CA ILE A 47 2.67 -11.75 3.80
C ILE A 47 2.22 -12.08 2.37
N TRP A 48 3.02 -11.73 1.35
CA TRP A 48 2.75 -12.11 -0.04
C TRP A 48 2.63 -13.62 -0.21
N ASN A 49 3.56 -14.38 0.36
CA ASN A 49 3.51 -15.85 0.31
C ASN A 49 2.26 -16.41 1.01
N MET A 50 1.82 -15.82 2.12
CA MET A 50 0.55 -16.22 2.76
C MET A 50 -0.63 -15.99 1.82
N CYS A 51 -0.68 -14.84 1.15
CA CYS A 51 -1.73 -14.54 0.18
C CYS A 51 -1.71 -15.54 -0.99
N SER A 52 -0.54 -15.85 -1.54
CA SER A 52 -0.40 -16.84 -2.62
C SER A 52 -0.83 -18.25 -2.20
N MET A 53 -0.54 -18.67 -0.96
CA MET A 53 -1.00 -19.97 -0.43
C MET A 53 -2.53 -20.05 -0.31
N MET A 54 -3.22 -18.91 -0.35
CA MET A 54 -4.68 -18.78 -0.26
C MET A 54 -5.32 -18.33 -1.59
N ALA A 55 -4.54 -18.18 -2.67
CA ALA A 55 -4.99 -17.70 -3.97
C ALA A 55 -5.72 -16.33 -3.93
N ILE A 56 -5.21 -15.40 -3.11
CA ILE A 56 -5.74 -14.05 -2.91
C ILE A 56 -4.68 -12.97 -3.12
N GLU A 57 -3.76 -13.20 -4.04
CA GLU A 57 -2.71 -12.25 -4.43
C GLU A 57 -3.21 -11.07 -5.26
N THR A 58 -4.50 -11.01 -5.59
CA THR A 58 -5.09 -10.00 -6.50
C THR A 58 -5.71 -8.82 -5.75
N LYS A 59 -6.12 -7.78 -6.50
CA LYS A 59 -6.84 -6.59 -5.99
C LYS A 59 -6.12 -5.83 -4.87
N GLY A 60 -4.80 -5.96 -4.76
CA GLY A 60 -3.99 -5.26 -3.76
C GLY A 60 -4.12 -5.80 -2.34
N VAL A 61 -4.68 -7.01 -2.15
CA VAL A 61 -4.80 -7.65 -0.82
C VAL A 61 -3.45 -7.76 -0.09
N PRO A 62 -2.33 -8.19 -0.72
CA PRO A 62 -1.06 -8.30 -0.01
C PRO A 62 -0.50 -6.97 0.49
N GLY A 63 -0.59 -5.92 -0.34
CA GLY A 63 -0.17 -4.56 0.02
C GLY A 63 -1.02 -4.01 1.16
N GLN A 64 -2.33 -4.18 1.07
CA GLN A 64 -3.26 -3.77 2.13
C GLN A 64 -2.99 -4.51 3.45
N ALA A 65 -2.77 -5.82 3.40
CA ALA A 65 -2.43 -6.61 4.57
C ALA A 65 -1.15 -6.10 5.25
N CYS A 66 -0.11 -5.74 4.48
CA CYS A 66 1.11 -5.15 5.05
C CYS A 66 0.83 -3.86 5.80
N ARG A 67 0.01 -2.96 5.23
CA ARG A 67 -0.36 -1.70 5.89
C ARG A 67 -1.14 -1.94 7.17
N LEU A 68 -2.04 -2.92 7.20
CA LEU A 68 -2.78 -3.28 8.42
C LEU A 68 -1.85 -3.82 9.51
N VAL A 69 -0.84 -4.62 9.17
CA VAL A 69 0.17 -5.08 10.12
C VAL A 69 0.98 -3.90 10.67
N GLU A 70 1.45 -2.99 9.80
CA GLU A 70 2.21 -1.79 10.18
C GLU A 70 1.42 -0.94 11.18
N ARG A 71 0.15 -0.64 10.85
CA ARG A 71 -0.76 0.13 11.71
C ARG A 71 -1.04 -0.56 13.04
N SER A 72 -1.30 -1.87 13.02
CA SER A 72 -1.60 -2.66 14.23
C SER A 72 -0.40 -2.73 15.18
N ILE A 73 0.82 -2.88 14.64
CA ILE A 73 2.05 -2.85 15.45
C ILE A 73 2.24 -1.47 16.09
N VAL A 74 2.07 -0.39 15.32
CA VAL A 74 2.20 0.97 15.85
C VAL A 74 1.16 1.25 16.94
N ALA A 75 -0.09 0.83 16.75
CA ALA A 75 -1.15 0.96 17.74
C ALA A 75 -0.77 0.24 19.05
N ARG A 76 -0.29 -1.00 18.97
CA ARG A 76 0.16 -1.76 20.16
C ARG A 76 1.35 -1.11 20.87
N ILE A 77 2.30 -0.56 20.13
CA ILE A 77 3.43 0.18 20.72
C ILE A 77 2.91 1.43 21.44
N LYS A 78 1.98 2.18 20.84
CA LYS A 78 1.36 3.36 21.44
C LYS A 78 0.60 3.01 22.73
N GLU A 79 -0.17 1.92 22.73
CA GLU A 79 -0.88 1.42 23.92
C GLU A 79 0.06 1.00 25.04
N SER A 80 1.26 0.52 24.71
CA SER A 80 2.26 0.12 25.70
C SER A 80 2.80 1.29 26.54
N GLY A 81 2.66 2.53 26.06
CA GLY A 81 3.07 3.73 26.77
C GLY A 81 4.58 3.84 26.99
N ASN A 82 5.00 4.39 28.13
CA ASN A 82 6.41 4.62 28.47
C ASN A 82 7.04 3.43 29.22
N ILE A 83 6.92 2.22 28.67
CA ILE A 83 7.64 1.05 29.21
C ILE A 83 9.13 1.11 28.84
N SER A 84 10.01 0.70 29.76
CA SER A 84 11.47 0.77 29.56
C SER A 84 12.21 -0.43 30.15
N GLY A 85 13.47 -0.60 29.76
CA GLY A 85 14.33 -1.67 30.28
C GLY A 85 13.77 -3.09 30.04
N THR A 86 13.70 -3.88 31.11
CA THR A 86 13.30 -5.29 31.06
C THR A 86 11.83 -5.49 30.65
N GLU A 87 10.95 -4.55 31.00
CA GLU A 87 9.54 -4.57 30.61
C GLU A 87 9.39 -4.39 29.10
N TRP A 88 10.21 -3.51 28.50
CA TRP A 88 10.26 -3.33 27.05
C TRP A 88 10.75 -4.60 26.34
N ASP A 89 11.75 -5.28 26.90
CA ASP A 89 12.23 -6.56 26.34
C ASP A 89 11.19 -7.67 26.47
N HIS A 90 10.40 -7.68 27.53
CA HIS A 90 9.28 -8.61 27.68
C HIS A 90 8.17 -8.31 26.66
N PHE A 91 7.79 -7.04 26.51
CA PHE A 91 6.81 -6.60 25.52
C PHE A 91 7.23 -6.97 24.09
N LYS A 92 8.48 -6.68 23.69
CA LYS A 92 9.01 -7.05 22.36
C LYS A 92 8.93 -8.55 22.11
N ARG A 93 9.30 -9.38 23.09
CA ARG A 93 9.20 -10.85 22.97
C ARG A 93 7.75 -11.31 22.83
N HIS A 94 6.84 -10.74 23.63
CA HIS A 94 5.42 -11.06 23.53
C HIS A 94 4.84 -10.66 22.17
N LEU A 95 5.17 -9.46 21.68
CA LEU A 95 4.75 -8.98 20.37
C LEU A 95 5.30 -9.87 19.25
N ALA A 96 6.59 -10.25 19.31
CA ALA A 96 7.24 -11.08 18.30
C ALA A 96 6.55 -12.45 18.13
N ILE A 97 6.13 -13.08 19.23
CA ILE A 97 5.38 -14.35 19.20
C ILE A 97 4.03 -14.18 18.49
N ARG A 98 3.40 -13.01 18.62
CA ARG A 98 2.09 -12.71 18.02
C ARG A 98 2.17 -12.25 16.56
N ILE A 99 3.34 -11.87 16.05
CA ILE A 99 3.50 -11.35 14.67
C ILE A 99 2.88 -12.26 13.60
N PRO A 100 3.12 -13.59 13.58
CA PRO A 100 2.52 -14.47 12.58
C PRO A 100 0.99 -14.43 12.58
N LEU A 101 0.39 -14.34 13.77
CA LEU A 101 -1.05 -14.28 13.95
C LEU A 101 -1.61 -12.92 13.52
N ILE A 102 -0.91 -11.81 13.84
CA ILE A 102 -1.25 -10.46 13.37
C ILE A 102 -1.20 -10.40 11.82
N MET A 103 -0.18 -10.99 11.21
CA MET A 103 -0.06 -11.08 9.74
C MET A 103 -1.22 -11.85 9.12
N ALA A 104 -1.52 -13.02 9.65
CA ALA A 104 -2.62 -13.85 9.17
C ALA A 104 -3.98 -13.15 9.31
N SER A 105 -4.23 -12.52 10.47
CA SER A 105 -5.42 -11.71 10.70
C SER A 105 -5.53 -10.52 9.74
N ALA A 106 -4.42 -9.81 9.49
CA ALA A 106 -4.40 -8.70 8.54
C ALA A 106 -4.70 -9.15 7.11
N VAL A 107 -4.16 -10.30 6.68
CA VAL A 107 -4.50 -10.91 5.38
C VAL A 107 -5.97 -11.27 5.32
N GLN A 108 -6.52 -11.90 6.37
CA GLN A 108 -7.92 -12.26 6.44
C GLN A 108 -8.85 -11.03 6.34
N ILE A 109 -8.52 -9.94 7.04
CA ILE A 109 -9.27 -8.68 6.99
C ILE A 109 -9.18 -8.06 5.58
N ALA A 110 -7.98 -7.95 5.02
CA ALA A 110 -7.78 -7.38 3.68
C ALA A 110 -8.55 -8.19 2.62
N ALA A 111 -8.52 -9.52 2.71
CA ALA A 111 -9.25 -10.40 1.80
C ALA A 111 -10.76 -10.19 1.89
N LYS A 112 -11.32 -10.09 3.10
CA LYS A 112 -12.76 -9.84 3.31
C LYS A 112 -13.21 -8.50 2.72
N MET A 113 -12.34 -7.49 2.70
CA MET A 113 -12.63 -6.19 2.10
C MET A 113 -12.63 -6.25 0.56
N SER A 114 -11.68 -6.97 -0.05
CA SER A 114 -11.51 -6.99 -1.52
C SER A 114 -12.27 -8.12 -2.24
N HIS A 115 -12.67 -9.18 -1.51
CA HIS A 115 -13.36 -10.36 -2.04
C HIS A 115 -14.70 -10.58 -1.33
N ALA A 116 -15.69 -9.72 -1.62
CA ALA A 116 -17.03 -9.82 -1.05
C ALA A 116 -17.73 -11.18 -1.30
N SER A 117 -17.33 -11.94 -2.33
CA SER A 117 -17.91 -13.24 -2.67
C SER A 117 -17.21 -14.44 -2.01
N GLU A 118 -15.98 -14.30 -1.52
CA GLU A 118 -15.17 -15.41 -1.01
C GLU A 118 -14.50 -15.03 0.32
N SER A 119 -15.28 -15.12 1.42
CA SER A 119 -14.72 -14.90 2.76
C SER A 119 -13.75 -16.02 3.13
N ILE A 120 -12.47 -15.68 3.31
CA ILE A 120 -11.46 -16.59 3.86
C ILE A 120 -11.88 -17.04 5.27
N LYS A 121 -12.08 -18.35 5.43
CA LYS A 121 -12.41 -18.96 6.71
C LYS A 121 -11.15 -19.12 7.57
N ALA A 122 -11.32 -19.03 8.89
CA ALA A 122 -10.23 -19.25 9.85
C ALA A 122 -9.56 -20.63 9.71
N SER A 123 -10.27 -21.65 9.22
CA SER A 123 -9.70 -22.97 8.94
C SER A 123 -8.65 -22.96 7.80
N VAL A 124 -8.80 -22.06 6.82
CA VAL A 124 -7.81 -21.87 5.74
C VAL A 124 -6.56 -21.22 6.32
N ILE A 125 -6.74 -20.17 7.12
CA ILE A 125 -5.66 -19.49 7.83
C ILE A 125 -4.89 -20.46 8.75
N GLN A 126 -5.61 -21.29 9.50
CA GLN A 126 -5.01 -22.30 10.37
C GLN A 126 -4.10 -23.23 9.58
N ARG A 127 -4.55 -23.73 8.41
CA ARG A 127 -3.74 -24.61 7.56
C ARG A 127 -2.47 -23.92 7.05
N VAL A 128 -2.56 -22.66 6.64
CA VAL A 128 -1.39 -21.86 6.20
C VAL A 128 -0.38 -21.70 7.34
N LEU A 129 -0.86 -21.38 8.55
CA LEU A 129 -0.02 -21.24 9.74
C LEU A 129 0.64 -22.57 10.14
N GLN A 130 -0.10 -23.69 10.06
CA GLN A 130 0.42 -25.04 10.33
C GLN A 130 1.54 -25.44 9.36
N ILE A 131 1.39 -25.17 8.06
CA ILE A 131 2.44 -25.41 7.05
C ILE A 131 3.72 -24.61 7.38
N ARG A 132 3.59 -23.46 8.03
CA ARG A 132 4.70 -22.62 8.49
C ARG A 132 5.20 -22.99 9.89
N GLY A 133 4.73 -24.09 10.47
CA GLY A 133 5.16 -24.60 11.78
C GLY A 133 4.49 -23.93 12.98
N SER A 134 3.40 -23.17 12.77
CA SER A 134 2.66 -22.50 13.84
C SER A 134 1.31 -23.18 14.08
N ASN A 135 1.11 -23.69 15.30
CA ASN A 135 -0.12 -24.38 15.69
C ASN A 135 -1.01 -23.44 16.50
N TYR A 136 -2.01 -22.85 15.84
CA TYR A 136 -3.05 -22.04 16.48
C TYR A 136 -4.42 -22.70 16.33
N SER A 137 -5.27 -22.54 17.34
CA SER A 137 -6.69 -22.91 17.28
C SER A 137 -7.48 -21.93 16.41
N ILE A 138 -8.69 -22.34 15.99
CA ILE A 138 -9.59 -21.47 15.23
C ILE A 138 -10.05 -20.29 16.10
N GLU A 139 -10.25 -20.53 17.39
CA GLU A 139 -10.63 -19.55 18.40
C GLU A 139 -9.56 -18.47 18.53
N GLU A 140 -8.28 -18.85 18.61
CA GLU A 140 -7.16 -17.91 18.66
C GLU A 140 -7.06 -17.06 17.39
N ILE A 141 -7.32 -17.65 16.22
CA ILE A 141 -7.30 -16.94 14.94
C ILE A 141 -8.43 -15.90 14.89
N ASN A 142 -9.66 -16.29 15.23
CA ASN A 142 -10.80 -15.38 15.27
C ASN A 142 -10.61 -14.27 16.32
N GLN A 143 -10.06 -14.63 17.49
CA GLN A 143 -9.77 -13.65 18.53
C GLN A 143 -8.73 -12.64 18.04
N SER A 144 -7.64 -13.10 17.42
CA SER A 144 -6.63 -12.22 16.86
C SER A 144 -7.17 -11.32 15.75
N GLU A 145 -8.07 -11.82 14.90
CA GLU A 145 -8.75 -10.98 13.90
C GLU A 145 -9.50 -9.83 14.57
N CYS A 146 -10.29 -10.12 15.61
CA CYS A 146 -11.00 -9.11 16.37
C CYS A 146 -10.04 -8.14 17.09
N GLU A 147 -8.95 -8.63 17.65
CA GLU A 147 -7.92 -7.80 18.28
C GLU A 147 -7.26 -6.85 17.27
N VAL A 148 -6.90 -7.32 16.07
CA VAL A 148 -6.32 -6.45 15.04
C VAL A 148 -7.32 -5.37 14.63
N LEU A 149 -8.60 -5.70 14.45
CA LEU A 149 -9.63 -4.68 14.15
C LEU A 149 -9.77 -3.66 15.28
N LYS A 150 -9.75 -4.10 16.54
CA LYS A 150 -9.82 -3.21 17.71
C LYS A 150 -8.61 -2.28 17.80
N ASN A 151 -7.39 -2.80 17.61
CA ASN A 151 -6.17 -1.98 17.61
C ASN A 151 -6.20 -0.90 16.52
N LEU A 152 -6.95 -1.14 15.44
CA LEU A 152 -7.12 -0.21 14.33
C LEU A 152 -8.32 0.73 14.53
N ASP A 153 -8.99 0.72 15.70
CA ASP A 153 -10.24 1.43 15.95
C ASP A 153 -11.32 1.13 14.90
N PHE A 154 -11.33 -0.11 14.38
CA PHE A 154 -12.17 -0.56 13.27
C PHE A 154 -12.02 0.26 11.97
N ARG A 155 -10.93 1.02 11.86
CA ARG A 155 -10.64 1.89 10.73
C ARG A 155 -9.77 1.18 9.71
N VAL A 156 -10.41 0.46 8.80
CA VAL A 156 -9.77 -0.14 7.62
C VAL A 156 -10.06 0.76 6.40
N PRO A 157 -9.05 1.12 5.58
CA PRO A 157 -9.28 1.86 4.34
C PRO A 157 -10.33 1.18 3.46
N ILE A 158 -11.21 1.97 2.87
CA ILE A 158 -12.31 1.48 2.05
C ILE A 158 -11.77 0.86 0.76
N TRP A 159 -10.73 1.48 0.19
CA TRP A 159 -10.10 1.02 -1.04
C TRP A 159 -8.69 0.51 -0.82
N THR A 160 -8.31 -0.50 -1.59
CA THR A 160 -6.92 -0.92 -1.72
C THR A 160 -6.14 0.06 -2.60
N SER A 161 -4.81 0.00 -2.51
CA SER A 161 -3.94 0.78 -3.40
C SER A 161 -4.17 0.46 -4.88
N VAL A 162 -4.47 -0.80 -5.20
CA VAL A 162 -4.80 -1.22 -6.57
C VAL A 162 -6.10 -0.56 -7.05
N GLU A 163 -7.16 -0.56 -6.24
CA GLU A 163 -8.43 0.08 -6.59
C GLU A 163 -8.27 1.60 -6.78
N VAL A 164 -7.51 2.25 -5.90
CA VAL A 164 -7.17 3.68 -6.01
C VAL A 164 -6.44 3.95 -7.33
N ALA A 165 -5.43 3.14 -7.68
CA ALA A 165 -4.67 3.32 -8.90
C ALA A 165 -5.52 3.07 -10.16
N THR A 166 -6.43 2.10 -10.14
CA THR A 166 -7.36 1.82 -11.24
C THR A 166 -8.33 2.99 -11.48
N LEU A 167 -8.81 3.62 -10.40
CA LEU A 167 -9.62 4.84 -10.48
C LEU A 167 -8.81 6.01 -11.07
N LEU A 168 -7.57 6.20 -10.62
CA LEU A 168 -6.67 7.21 -11.17
C LEU A 168 -6.37 6.95 -12.66
N ALA A 169 -6.10 5.71 -13.04
CA ALA A 169 -5.83 5.28 -14.41
C ALA A 169 -7.02 5.60 -15.34
N THR A 170 -8.23 5.28 -14.88
CA THR A 170 -9.47 5.58 -15.60
C THR A 170 -9.67 7.08 -15.73
N GLU A 171 -9.44 7.83 -14.65
CA GLU A 171 -9.56 9.29 -14.65
C GLU A 171 -8.57 9.95 -15.62
N VAL A 172 -7.37 9.40 -15.82
CA VAL A 172 -6.40 9.93 -16.80
C VAL A 172 -6.61 9.40 -18.22
N GLY A 173 -7.61 8.52 -18.45
CA GLY A 173 -7.97 8.05 -19.79
C GLY A 173 -7.28 6.75 -20.24
N MET A 174 -6.77 5.94 -19.32
CA MET A 174 -6.22 4.62 -19.65
C MET A 174 -7.34 3.62 -19.98
N THR A 175 -7.09 2.74 -20.94
CA THR A 175 -8.04 1.69 -21.33
C THR A 175 -8.04 0.51 -20.36
N SER A 176 -9.07 -0.35 -20.45
CA SER A 176 -9.18 -1.58 -19.64
C SER A 176 -7.97 -2.49 -19.74
N GLU A 177 -7.37 -2.58 -20.93
CA GLU A 177 -6.21 -3.44 -21.18
C GLU A 177 -4.97 -2.93 -20.42
N MET A 178 -4.84 -1.60 -20.30
CA MET A 178 -3.73 -0.95 -19.62
C MET A 178 -3.84 -1.02 -18.09
N ILE A 179 -5.07 -1.10 -17.55
CA ILE A 179 -5.33 -1.20 -16.11
C ILE A 179 -4.60 -2.40 -15.50
N SER A 180 -4.58 -3.56 -16.17
CA SER A 180 -3.84 -4.74 -15.68
C SER A 180 -2.35 -4.48 -15.42
N GLY A 181 -1.73 -3.61 -16.22
CA GLY A 181 -0.36 -3.16 -16.01
C GLY A 181 -0.21 -2.23 -14.81
N VAL A 182 -1.24 -1.45 -14.49
CA VAL A 182 -1.27 -0.58 -13.30
C VAL A 182 -1.33 -1.43 -12.03
N GLU A 183 -2.20 -2.43 -11.97
CA GLU A 183 -2.34 -3.31 -10.80
C GLU A 183 -0.99 -3.95 -10.44
N LEU A 184 -0.28 -4.44 -11.46
CA LEU A 184 1.05 -5.02 -11.30
C LEU A 184 2.10 -4.02 -10.81
N MET A 185 2.12 -2.81 -11.36
CA MET A 185 3.05 -1.75 -10.92
C MET A 185 2.76 -1.33 -9.48
N VAL A 186 1.49 -1.32 -9.07
CA VAL A 186 1.11 -1.04 -7.67
C VAL A 186 1.58 -2.17 -6.74
N ASP A 187 1.35 -3.43 -7.09
CA ASP A 187 1.80 -4.55 -6.25
C ASP A 187 3.33 -4.58 -6.13
N LEU A 188 4.06 -4.28 -7.21
CA LEU A 188 5.51 -4.12 -7.21
C LEU A 188 5.95 -2.97 -6.28
N ALA A 189 5.27 -1.83 -6.37
CA ALA A 189 5.55 -0.65 -5.56
C ALA A 189 5.23 -0.89 -4.08
N GLU A 190 4.12 -1.56 -3.77
CA GLU A 190 3.77 -1.96 -2.40
C GLU A 190 4.78 -2.97 -1.86
N PHE A 191 5.18 -3.98 -2.63
CA PHE A 191 6.19 -4.94 -2.19
C PHE A 191 7.52 -4.25 -1.82
N ASN A 192 7.93 -3.26 -2.63
CA ASN A 192 9.17 -2.50 -2.43
C ASN A 192 8.99 -1.19 -1.63
N ARG A 193 7.82 -0.94 -1.00
CA ARG A 193 7.47 0.39 -0.46
C ARG A 193 8.49 0.98 0.53
N PHE A 194 9.03 0.16 1.42
CA PHE A 194 10.08 0.60 2.35
C PHE A 194 11.36 1.02 1.61
N LYS A 195 11.76 0.25 0.60
CA LYS A 195 12.93 0.55 -0.23
C LYS A 195 12.69 1.81 -1.05
N LEU A 196 11.51 1.94 -1.64
CA LEU A 196 11.07 3.11 -2.40
C LEU A 196 11.16 4.39 -1.57
N GLU A 197 10.59 4.38 -0.36
CA GLU A 197 10.65 5.54 0.53
C GLU A 197 12.11 5.90 0.91
N ASN A 198 12.93 4.88 1.20
CA ASN A 198 14.34 5.08 1.53
C ASN A 198 15.15 5.64 0.36
N ASP A 199 15.01 5.06 -0.84
CA ASP A 199 15.71 5.49 -2.05
C ASP A 199 15.29 6.92 -2.44
N MET A 200 14.00 7.25 -2.34
CA MET A 200 13.50 8.61 -2.55
C MET A 200 14.08 9.61 -1.54
N CYS A 201 14.18 9.23 -0.26
CA CYS A 201 14.82 10.07 0.75
C CYS A 201 16.29 10.34 0.40
N ILE A 202 17.05 9.31 0.04
CA ILE A 202 18.47 9.42 -0.34
C ILE A 202 18.63 10.36 -1.54
N THR A 203 17.83 10.18 -2.59
CA THR A 203 17.89 11.03 -3.80
C THR A 203 17.50 12.48 -3.53
N ALA A 204 16.53 12.71 -2.63
CA ALA A 204 16.03 14.05 -2.33
C ALA A 204 16.92 14.83 -1.33
N THR A 205 17.83 14.16 -0.60
CA THR A 205 18.76 14.82 0.33
C THR A 205 20.23 14.57 -0.05
N PRO A 206 20.80 15.36 -0.98
CA PRO A 206 22.24 15.28 -1.29
C PRO A 206 23.15 15.76 -0.16
N SER A 207 22.60 16.39 0.90
CA SER A 207 23.38 16.99 2.00
C SER A 207 22.52 17.19 3.24
N ASN A 208 22.76 16.46 4.34
CA ASN A 208 22.37 16.74 5.75
C ASN A 208 21.09 17.57 6.05
N SER A 209 20.02 17.45 5.26
CA SER A 209 18.80 18.22 5.46
C SER A 209 17.73 17.34 6.12
N SER A 210 17.55 17.54 7.43
CA SER A 210 16.56 16.85 8.27
C SER A 210 15.09 17.14 7.90
N CYS A 211 14.84 17.94 6.86
CA CYS A 211 13.51 18.46 6.51
C CYS A 211 12.69 17.51 5.63
N LEU A 212 13.32 16.75 4.71
CA LEU A 212 12.62 15.81 3.83
C LEU A 212 12.31 14.47 4.51
N MET A 213 13.04 14.12 5.57
CA MET A 213 12.78 12.91 6.38
C MET A 213 11.40 12.88 7.06
N LYS A 214 10.63 13.98 6.98
CA LYS A 214 9.29 14.09 7.59
C LYS A 214 8.13 13.83 6.63
N LYS A 215 8.34 13.81 5.30
CA LYS A 215 7.26 13.55 4.33
C LYS A 215 7.39 12.14 3.76
N ARG A 216 6.64 11.22 4.35
CA ARG A 216 6.59 9.81 3.97
C ARG A 216 5.71 9.58 2.74
N LEU A 217 5.95 8.47 2.05
CA LEU A 217 5.24 8.11 0.83
C LEU A 217 3.82 7.62 1.16
N ARG A 218 2.84 8.48 0.89
CA ARG A 218 1.40 8.16 1.00
C ARG A 218 0.94 7.22 -0.11
N THR A 219 -0.10 6.43 0.14
CA THR A 219 -0.65 5.50 -0.85
C THR A 219 -1.14 6.22 -2.10
N LEU A 220 -1.76 7.40 -1.94
CA LEU A 220 -2.18 8.22 -3.09
C LEU A 220 -1.01 8.62 -4.00
N HIS A 221 0.17 8.90 -3.42
CA HIS A 221 1.35 9.23 -4.21
C HIS A 221 1.93 8.00 -4.91
N LEU A 222 2.03 6.88 -4.18
CA LEU A 222 2.52 5.61 -4.70
C LEU A 222 1.68 5.14 -5.89
N THR A 223 0.36 5.22 -5.76
CA THR A 223 -0.59 4.81 -6.82
C THR A 223 -0.52 5.70 -8.04
N ALA A 224 -0.41 7.03 -7.88
CA ALA A 224 -0.15 7.93 -9.01
C ALA A 224 1.19 7.65 -9.70
N GLY A 225 2.24 7.35 -8.92
CA GLY A 225 3.54 6.94 -9.45
C GLY A 225 3.47 5.62 -10.22
N ALA A 226 2.68 4.64 -9.75
CA ALA A 226 2.47 3.38 -10.44
C ALA A 226 1.73 3.56 -11.78
N VAL A 227 0.69 4.42 -11.81
CA VAL A 227 0.01 4.79 -13.06
C VAL A 227 0.99 5.40 -14.07
N MET A 228 1.83 6.33 -13.62
CA MET A 228 2.86 6.94 -14.47
C MET A 228 3.92 5.92 -14.93
N ALA A 229 4.33 5.00 -14.04
CA ALA A 229 5.26 3.92 -14.37
C ALA A 229 4.71 3.00 -15.47
N THR A 230 3.41 2.70 -15.44
CA THR A 230 2.75 1.93 -16.50
C THR A 230 2.85 2.64 -17.85
N VAL A 231 2.55 3.95 -17.90
CA VAL A 231 2.65 4.74 -19.15
C VAL A 231 4.07 4.71 -19.72
N GLN A 232 5.07 4.95 -18.87
CA GLN A 232 6.48 4.93 -19.26
C GLN A 232 6.95 3.54 -19.71
N TYR A 233 6.63 2.48 -18.96
CA TYR A 233 7.12 1.14 -19.23
C TYR A 233 6.56 0.52 -20.51
N TYR A 234 5.27 0.79 -20.80
CA TYR A 234 4.62 0.30 -22.00
C TYR A 234 4.78 1.24 -23.22
N GLU A 235 5.51 2.34 -23.06
CA GLU A 235 5.72 3.36 -24.11
C GLU A 235 4.40 3.84 -24.72
N LEU A 236 3.39 4.12 -23.88
CA LEU A 236 2.05 4.51 -24.34
C LEU A 236 2.09 5.92 -24.96
N THR A 237 2.18 5.99 -26.29
CA THR A 237 2.21 7.26 -27.02
C THR A 237 0.86 7.99 -26.93
N GLY A 238 0.90 9.32 -26.87
CA GLY A 238 -0.31 10.17 -26.83
C GLY A 238 -0.96 10.35 -25.45
N LEU A 239 -0.51 9.63 -24.42
CA LEU A 239 -1.03 9.78 -23.05
C LEU A 239 0.02 10.45 -22.14
N ASP A 240 -0.25 11.68 -21.70
CA ASP A 240 0.56 12.37 -20.67
C ASP A 240 -0.27 12.60 -19.40
N PRO A 241 -0.29 11.62 -18.48
CA PRO A 241 -1.13 11.70 -17.29
C PRO A 241 -0.53 12.61 -16.21
N VAL A 242 0.74 13.03 -16.33
CA VAL A 242 1.51 13.56 -15.19
C VAL A 242 0.92 14.86 -14.66
N GLY A 243 0.44 15.75 -15.54
CA GLY A 243 -0.18 17.01 -15.13
C GLY A 243 -1.50 16.80 -14.39
N LYS A 244 -2.33 15.86 -14.87
CA LYS A 244 -3.61 15.53 -14.25
C LYS A 244 -3.41 14.82 -12.91
N LEU A 245 -2.49 13.86 -12.84
CA LEU A 245 -2.13 13.18 -11.59
C LEU A 245 -1.56 14.16 -10.55
N ALA A 246 -0.69 15.09 -10.97
CA ALA A 246 -0.15 16.13 -10.08
C ALA A 246 -1.26 17.02 -9.49
N SER A 247 -2.24 17.40 -10.31
CA SER A 247 -3.41 18.17 -9.87
C SER A 247 -4.25 17.39 -8.85
N ILE A 248 -4.60 16.13 -9.16
CA ILE A 248 -5.43 15.27 -8.30
C ILE A 248 -4.74 15.01 -6.95
N THR A 249 -3.45 14.66 -6.98
CA THR A 249 -2.70 14.26 -5.78
C THR A 249 -2.12 15.45 -5.01
N ARG A 250 -2.19 16.66 -5.56
CA ARG A 250 -1.68 17.91 -4.98
C ARG A 250 -0.19 17.86 -4.67
N VAL A 251 0.59 17.23 -5.56
CA VAL A 251 2.06 17.18 -5.49
C VAL A 251 2.68 17.56 -6.84
N PRO A 252 3.97 17.97 -6.87
CA PRO A 252 4.64 18.29 -8.12
C PRO A 252 4.70 17.09 -9.08
N ALA A 253 4.55 17.33 -10.38
CA ALA A 253 4.71 16.32 -11.42
C ALA A 253 6.05 15.56 -11.31
N THR A 254 7.14 16.28 -11.01
CA THR A 254 8.47 15.70 -10.80
C THR A 254 8.53 14.67 -9.67
N PHE A 255 7.70 14.83 -8.63
CA PHE A 255 7.62 13.86 -7.54
C PHE A 255 6.97 12.56 -8.01
N ILE A 256 5.93 12.65 -8.84
CA ILE A 256 5.25 11.48 -9.43
C ILE A 256 6.19 10.75 -10.40
N THR A 257 6.88 11.48 -11.27
CA THR A 257 7.88 10.93 -12.18
C THR A 257 9.00 10.22 -11.43
N CYS A 258 9.51 10.81 -10.34
CA CYS A 258 10.53 10.19 -9.51
C CYS A 258 10.07 8.85 -8.91
N ILE A 259 8.83 8.76 -8.43
CA ILE A 259 8.25 7.49 -7.95
C ILE A 259 8.21 6.46 -9.09
N ALA A 260 7.74 6.89 -10.27
CA ALA A 260 7.62 6.02 -11.43
C ALA A 260 8.97 5.43 -11.87
N ASP A 261 10.02 6.26 -11.93
CA ASP A 261 11.36 5.84 -12.32
C ASP A 261 11.91 4.76 -11.36
N PHE A 262 11.66 4.89 -10.06
CA PHE A 262 12.04 3.86 -9.08
C PHE A 262 11.24 2.56 -9.23
N ILE A 263 9.93 2.65 -9.46
CA ILE A 263 9.09 1.46 -9.67
C ILE A 263 9.59 0.68 -10.90
N ILE A 264 9.89 1.37 -12.00
CA ILE A 264 10.43 0.74 -13.21
C ILE A 264 11.77 0.07 -12.92
N LYS A 265 12.66 0.73 -12.18
CA LYS A 265 13.95 0.15 -11.77
C LYS A 265 13.79 -1.16 -10.99
N TYR A 266 12.71 -1.32 -10.23
CA TYR A 266 12.47 -2.54 -9.45
C TYR A 266 11.98 -3.73 -10.28
N LEU A 267 11.59 -3.54 -11.54
CA LEU A 267 11.20 -4.65 -12.44
C LEU A 267 12.36 -5.58 -12.76
N ASP A 268 13.59 -5.07 -12.69
CA ASP A 268 14.81 -5.83 -12.99
C ASP A 268 15.37 -6.59 -11.76
N GLU A 269 14.68 -6.58 -10.62
CA GLU A 269 15.15 -7.28 -9.42
C GLU A 269 14.84 -8.79 -9.45
N GLU A 270 15.81 -9.60 -9.01
CA GLU A 270 15.66 -11.07 -9.00
C GLU A 270 14.75 -11.61 -7.87
N ASP A 271 14.50 -10.81 -6.82
CA ASP A 271 13.76 -11.24 -5.62
C ASP A 271 12.33 -10.64 -5.57
N LEU A 272 11.66 -10.62 -6.73
CA LEU A 272 10.25 -10.25 -6.81
C LEU A 272 9.35 -11.38 -6.26
N PRO A 273 8.18 -11.06 -5.67
CA PRO A 273 7.18 -12.08 -5.42
C PRO A 273 6.77 -12.70 -6.76
N TYR A 274 6.11 -13.85 -6.74
CA TYR A 274 5.55 -14.44 -7.96
C TYR A 274 4.44 -13.52 -8.50
N LEU A 275 4.85 -12.48 -9.19
CA LEU A 275 4.02 -11.55 -9.91
C LEU A 275 4.04 -12.02 -11.37
N PRO A 276 2.89 -12.07 -12.05
CA PRO A 276 2.87 -12.30 -13.48
C PRO A 276 3.57 -11.10 -14.15
N MET A 277 4.86 -11.23 -14.40
CA MET A 277 5.67 -10.13 -14.95
C MET A 277 5.08 -9.66 -16.28
N PRO A 278 5.06 -8.35 -16.52
CA PRO A 278 4.43 -7.82 -17.70
C PRO A 278 5.33 -8.14 -18.89
N ARG A 279 4.87 -9.03 -19.78
CA ARG A 279 5.51 -9.14 -21.10
C ARG A 279 5.39 -7.77 -21.76
N LYS A 280 6.51 -7.12 -22.11
CA LYS A 280 6.51 -5.88 -22.91
C LYS A 280 5.66 -6.12 -24.16
N ARG A 281 4.42 -5.63 -24.14
CA ARG A 281 3.55 -5.54 -25.30
C ARG A 281 3.44 -4.06 -25.60
N LYS A 282 3.95 -3.63 -26.76
CA LYS A 282 3.65 -2.29 -27.25
C LYS A 282 2.16 -2.26 -27.53
N PHE A 283 1.41 -1.44 -26.80
CA PHE A 283 0.03 -1.15 -27.18
C PHE A 283 0.11 -0.18 -28.35
N SER A 284 -0.17 -0.66 -29.55
CA SER A 284 -0.31 0.20 -30.73
C SER A 284 -1.55 1.08 -30.55
N GLU A 285 -1.40 2.37 -30.87
CA GLU A 285 -2.39 3.44 -30.76
C GLU A 285 -3.81 3.01 -31.18
N VAL A 286 -4.81 3.46 -30.39
CA VAL A 286 -6.22 3.55 -30.81
C VAL A 286 -6.47 4.97 -31.30
#